data_AF-A0A819MZV9-F1
#
_entry.id   AF-A0A819MZV9-F1
#
_cell.length_a   1.000
_cell.length_b   1.000
_cell.length_c   1.000
_cell.angle_alpha   90.00
_cell.angle_beta   90.00
_cell.angle_gamma   90.00
#
_symmetry.space_group_name_H-M   'P 1'
#
loop_
_entity.id
_entity.type
_entity.pdbx_description
1 polymer ?
#
loop_
_entity_poly.entity_id
_entity_poly.type
_entity_poly.pdbx_seq_one_letter_code
_entity_poly.pdbx_strand_id
1 'polypeptide(L)'
;MVICTSLAIILSILFLFIIILDKTCHTVPMMMTANTCLSAIVAGCSLLSISMFTLENDVKQIPYEDSFCILRGYFSYASCALFDYSFLLQSIYRYITVVYPFRLFWQSAKFQALLICSTWIFSFVFPAAYMFTNSVIYNVDNQICQLPLRFAFPIIYAACCIYIIPVSLIMLIYLKLVRYVKQMSKRVTPINVLARAEKELRMVQRTVILVTILLALGIPYTIILIMSFFTNPPKYRFRIAFIFIDVSLAFVMIALFKFTDPLRTSLMRRVNGRTNTVVATMT
;
A
#
# COMPACT_ATOMS: atom_id res chain seq x y z
N MET A 1 -7.27 4.54 15.31
CA MET A 1 -7.84 4.53 13.94
C MET A 1 -7.67 5.91 13.31
N VAL A 2 -8.55 6.88 13.61
CA VAL A 2 -8.57 8.22 12.99
C VAL A 2 -7.20 8.94 12.94
N ILE A 3 -6.45 8.98 14.04
CA ILE A 3 -5.15 9.67 14.07
C ILE A 3 -4.15 9.03 13.09
N CYS A 4 -4.07 7.69 13.07
CA CYS A 4 -3.15 6.95 12.21
C CYS A 4 -3.50 7.11 10.73
N THR A 5 -4.78 6.98 10.39
CA THR A 5 -5.26 7.14 9.00
C THR A 5 -5.05 8.57 8.51
N SER A 6 -5.35 9.57 9.34
CA SER A 6 -5.13 10.98 9.01
C SER A 6 -3.65 11.29 8.80
N LEU A 7 -2.77 10.78 9.67
CA LEU A 7 -1.31 10.92 9.49
C LEU A 7 -0.85 10.29 8.16
N ALA A 8 -1.33 9.10 7.83
CA ALA A 8 -0.98 8.42 6.58
C ALA A 8 -1.42 9.23 5.35
N ILE A 9 -2.63 9.80 5.37
CA ILE A 9 -3.15 10.67 4.30
C ILE A 9 -2.28 11.93 4.15
N ILE A 10 -1.99 12.62 5.26
CA ILE A 10 -1.18 13.85 5.25
C ILE A 10 0.21 13.58 4.67
N LEU A 11 0.88 12.51 5.12
CA LEU A 11 2.18 12.10 4.60
C LEU A 11 2.11 11.78 3.10
N SER A 12 1.09 11.04 2.66
CA SER A 12 0.91 10.66 1.26
C SER A 12 0.71 11.88 0.36
N ILE A 13 -0.10 12.85 0.78
CA ILE A 13 -0.32 14.11 0.05
C ILE A 13 0.98 14.91 -0.04
N LEU A 14 1.70 15.04 1.08
CA LEU A 14 2.98 15.75 1.11
C LEU A 14 3.99 15.12 0.15
N PHE A 15 4.06 13.78 0.08
CA PHE A 15 4.96 13.09 -0.85
C PHE A 15 4.56 13.29 -2.30
N LEU A 16 3.26 13.19 -2.60
CA LEU A 16 2.74 13.40 -3.94
C LEU A 16 3.03 14.84 -4.41
N PHE A 17 2.87 15.83 -3.52
CA PHE A 17 3.22 17.22 -3.78
C PHE A 17 4.72 17.41 -4.08
N ILE A 18 5.61 16.77 -3.32
CA ILE A 18 7.06 16.81 -3.57
C ILE A 18 7.39 16.21 -4.95
N ILE A 19 6.81 15.04 -5.27
CA ILE A 19 7.08 14.35 -6.54
C ILE A 19 6.62 15.19 -7.73
N ILE A 20 5.47 15.87 -7.63
CA ILE A 20 4.94 16.73 -8.71
C ILE A 20 5.79 17.99 -8.92
N LEU A 21 6.30 18.59 -7.84
CA LEU A 21 7.03 19.85 -7.96
C LEU A 21 8.52 19.69 -8.26
N ASP A 22 9.14 18.58 -7.88
CA ASP A 22 10.56 18.36 -8.11
C ASP A 22 10.81 17.59 -9.41
N LYS A 23 11.32 18.29 -10.43
CA LYS A 23 11.68 17.69 -11.72
C LYS A 23 12.68 16.54 -11.61
N THR A 24 13.52 16.52 -10.57
CA THR A 24 14.46 15.40 -10.34
C THR A 24 13.75 14.10 -9.98
N CYS A 25 12.48 14.18 -9.56
CA CYS A 25 11.63 13.04 -9.27
C CYS A 25 10.85 12.54 -10.50
N HIS A 26 10.99 13.14 -11.69
CA HIS A 26 10.26 12.71 -12.90
C HIS A 26 10.89 11.47 -13.56
N THR A 27 10.90 10.36 -12.83
CA THR A 27 11.43 9.07 -13.27
C THR A 27 10.37 7.97 -13.12
N VAL A 28 10.48 6.88 -13.90
CA VAL A 28 9.54 5.76 -13.85
C VAL A 28 9.43 5.13 -12.45
N PRO A 29 10.52 4.91 -11.69
CA PRO A 29 10.41 4.43 -10.30
C PRO A 29 9.62 5.38 -9.39
N MET A 30 9.74 6.70 -9.59
CA MET A 30 8.99 7.68 -8.80
C MET A 30 7.53 7.77 -9.20
N MET A 31 7.21 7.54 -10.48
CA MET A 31 5.83 7.36 -10.92
C MET A 31 5.15 6.20 -10.19
N MET A 32 5.88 5.11 -9.93
CA MET A 32 5.37 3.99 -9.12
C MET A 32 5.20 4.36 -7.65
N THR A 33 6.15 5.10 -7.07
CA THR A 33 6.01 5.62 -5.71
C THR A 33 4.81 6.56 -5.61
N ALA A 34 4.59 7.42 -6.61
CA ALA A 34 3.43 8.31 -6.66
C ALA A 34 2.12 7.52 -6.75
N ASN A 35 2.07 6.44 -7.53
CA ASN A 35 0.92 5.54 -7.56
C ASN A 35 0.64 4.92 -6.18
N THR A 36 1.68 4.50 -5.45
CA THR A 36 1.50 3.99 -4.08
C THR A 36 1.02 5.06 -3.12
N CYS A 37 1.52 6.30 -3.20
CA CYS A 37 1.00 7.43 -2.41
C CYS A 37 -0.48 7.71 -2.75
N LEU A 38 -0.85 7.69 -4.03
CA LEU A 38 -2.24 7.89 -4.45
C LEU A 38 -3.14 6.76 -3.95
N SER A 39 -2.68 5.52 -4.05
CA SER A 39 -3.37 4.33 -3.51
C SER A 39 -3.54 4.42 -2.00
N ALA A 40 -2.51 4.91 -1.28
CA ALA A 40 -2.56 5.14 0.16
C ALA A 40 -3.56 6.24 0.55
N ILE A 41 -3.72 7.29 -0.25
CA ILE A 41 -4.76 8.31 -0.03
C ILE A 41 -6.15 7.68 -0.18
N VAL A 42 -6.39 6.91 -1.25
CA VAL A 42 -7.68 6.25 -1.46
C VAL A 42 -7.99 5.30 -0.31
N ALA A 43 -7.05 4.43 0.07
CA ALA A 43 -7.20 3.52 1.21
C ALA A 43 -7.38 4.25 2.53
N GLY A 44 -6.59 5.29 2.79
CA GLY A 44 -6.68 6.12 3.98
C GLY A 44 -8.05 6.80 4.09
N CYS A 45 -8.59 7.36 3.00
CA CYS A 45 -9.92 7.95 2.97
C CYS A 45 -11.02 6.91 3.22
N SER A 46 -10.92 5.71 2.64
CA SER A 46 -11.87 4.62 2.89
C SER A 46 -11.85 4.17 4.35
N LEU A 47 -10.66 3.96 4.93
CA LEU A 47 -10.49 3.58 6.34
C LEU A 47 -10.91 4.70 7.30
N LEU A 48 -10.65 5.96 6.96
CA LEU A 48 -11.13 7.11 7.72
C LEU A 48 -12.66 7.18 7.71
N SER A 49 -13.31 6.92 6.58
CA SER A 49 -14.77 6.87 6.48
C SER A 49 -15.37 5.79 7.40
N ILE A 50 -14.77 4.59 7.44
CA ILE A 50 -15.17 3.53 8.37
C ILE A 50 -14.93 3.94 9.83
N SER A 51 -13.78 4.55 10.11
CA SER A 51 -13.40 4.98 11.46
C SER A 51 -14.34 6.06 12.00
N MET A 52 -14.70 7.04 11.18
CA MET A 52 -15.61 8.12 11.55
C MET A 52 -17.03 7.59 11.77
N PHE A 53 -17.50 6.70 10.90
CA PHE A 53 -18.81 6.06 11.06
C PHE A 53 -18.90 5.21 12.34
N THR A 54 -17.84 4.45 12.64
CA THR A 54 -17.76 3.66 13.88
C THR A 54 -17.74 4.57 15.10
N LEU A 55 -16.94 5.66 15.06
CA LEU A 55 -16.85 6.64 16.15
C LEU A 55 -18.18 7.35 16.40
N GLU A 56 -18.91 7.71 15.35
CA GLU A 56 -20.22 8.35 15.48
C GLU A 56 -21.24 7.42 16.14
N ASN A 57 -21.28 6.14 15.74
CA ASN A 57 -22.15 5.14 16.37
C ASN A 57 -21.77 4.86 17.82
N ASP A 58 -20.47 4.87 18.16
CA ASP A 58 -19.99 4.73 19.55
C ASP A 58 -20.39 5.94 20.41
N VAL A 59 -20.24 7.16 19.90
CA VAL A 59 -20.59 8.40 20.62
C VAL A 59 -22.10 8.49 20.86
N LYS A 60 -22.91 8.12 19.85
CA LYS A 60 -24.38 8.13 19.96
C LYS A 60 -24.93 6.93 20.72
N GLN A 61 -24.12 5.89 20.96
CA GLN A 61 -24.53 4.62 21.56
C GLN A 61 -25.72 3.94 20.85
N ILE A 62 -25.87 4.16 19.54
CA ILE A 62 -26.97 3.62 18.74
C ILE A 62 -26.40 2.69 17.66
N PRO A 63 -26.91 1.45 17.52
CA PRO A 63 -26.65 0.64 16.33
C PRO A 63 -27.46 1.22 15.16
N TYR A 64 -26.79 1.96 14.28
CA TYR A 64 -27.41 2.55 13.10
C TYR A 64 -26.75 2.02 11.83
N GLU A 65 -27.56 1.38 10.98
CA GLU A 65 -27.18 1.03 9.62
C GLU A 65 -27.55 2.20 8.68
N ASP A 66 -26.54 2.74 8.01
CA ASP A 66 -26.69 3.80 7.03
C ASP A 66 -26.74 3.24 5.60
N SER A 67 -27.45 3.91 4.68
CA SER A 67 -27.56 3.56 3.26
C SER A 67 -26.20 3.43 2.55
N PHE A 68 -25.15 4.09 3.06
CA PHE A 68 -23.80 4.00 2.53
C PHE A 68 -22.98 2.81 3.05
N CYS A 69 -23.55 1.91 3.86
CA CYS A 69 -22.84 0.80 4.48
C CYS A 69 -22.15 -0.12 3.45
N ILE A 70 -22.90 -0.57 2.45
CA ILE A 70 -22.39 -1.44 1.38
C ILE A 70 -21.26 -0.73 0.62
N LEU A 71 -21.45 0.57 0.32
CA LEU A 71 -20.46 1.38 -0.38
C LEU A 71 -19.15 1.52 0.41
N ARG A 72 -19.23 1.74 1.73
CA ARG A 72 -18.05 1.81 2.62
C ARG A 72 -17.28 0.50 2.63
N GLY A 73 -17.98 -0.63 2.74
CA GLY A 73 -17.35 -1.95 2.68
C GLY A 73 -16.69 -2.21 1.33
N TYR A 74 -17.38 -1.94 0.23
CA TYR A 74 -16.84 -2.05 -1.13
C TYR A 74 -15.54 -1.23 -1.31
N PHE A 75 -15.56 0.05 -0.97
CA PHE A 75 -14.38 0.90 -1.09
C PHE A 75 -13.22 0.44 -0.22
N SER A 76 -13.49 -0.09 0.99
CA SER A 76 -12.45 -0.66 1.82
C SER A 76 -11.75 -1.85 1.15
N TYR A 77 -12.50 -2.81 0.60
CA TYR A 77 -11.89 -3.95 -0.10
C TYR A 77 -11.16 -3.53 -1.38
N ALA A 78 -11.76 -2.64 -2.18
CA ALA A 78 -11.15 -2.14 -3.41
C ALA A 78 -9.85 -1.37 -3.14
N SER A 79 -9.86 -0.49 -2.14
CA SER A 79 -8.71 0.36 -1.81
C SER A 79 -7.57 -0.42 -1.14
N CYS A 80 -7.88 -1.41 -0.30
CA CYS A 80 -6.86 -2.33 0.22
C CYS A 80 -6.17 -3.12 -0.89
N ALA A 81 -6.93 -3.68 -1.83
CA ALA A 81 -6.35 -4.35 -2.99
C ALA A 81 -5.45 -3.41 -3.79
N LEU A 82 -5.97 -2.21 -4.10
CA LEU A 82 -5.23 -1.21 -4.86
C LEU A 82 -3.88 -0.88 -4.22
N PHE A 83 -3.86 -0.73 -2.90
CA PHE A 83 -2.65 -0.48 -2.14
C PHE A 83 -1.65 -1.65 -2.24
N ASP A 84 -2.09 -2.89 -2.06
CA ASP A 84 -1.22 -4.07 -2.11
C ASP A 84 -0.69 -4.35 -3.53
N TYR A 85 -1.54 -4.22 -4.55
CA TYR A 85 -1.13 -4.35 -5.94
C TYR A 85 -0.15 -3.26 -6.37
N SER A 86 -0.17 -2.07 -5.74
CA SER A 86 0.83 -1.03 -6.00
C SER A 86 2.26 -1.50 -5.65
N PHE A 87 2.44 -2.26 -4.57
CA PHE A 87 3.73 -2.84 -4.18
C PHE A 87 4.13 -4.01 -5.09
N LEU A 88 3.15 -4.80 -5.53
CA LEU A 88 3.40 -5.85 -6.52
C LEU A 88 3.93 -5.24 -7.82
N LEU A 89 3.30 -4.18 -8.32
CA LEU A 89 3.72 -3.51 -9.53
C LEU A 89 5.13 -2.92 -9.42
N GLN A 90 5.46 -2.30 -8.28
CA GLN A 90 6.83 -1.86 -7.98
C GLN A 90 7.84 -3.01 -8.04
N SER A 91 7.49 -4.17 -7.48
CA SER A 91 8.35 -5.35 -7.44
C SER A 91 8.57 -5.95 -8.83
N ILE A 92 7.51 -6.03 -9.64
CA ILE A 92 7.57 -6.49 -11.03
C ILE A 92 8.44 -5.56 -11.87
N TYR A 93 8.24 -4.24 -11.76
CA TYR A 93 9.03 -3.26 -12.50
C TYR A 93 10.53 -3.44 -12.23
N ARG A 94 10.93 -3.52 -10.94
CA ARG A 94 12.34 -3.71 -10.57
C ARG A 94 12.90 -5.05 -11.05
N TYR A 95 12.09 -6.11 -10.98
CA TYR A 95 12.48 -7.41 -11.52
C TYR A 95 12.79 -7.34 -13.01
N ILE A 96 11.93 -6.70 -13.80
CA ILE A 96 12.15 -6.50 -15.23
C ILE A 96 13.40 -5.68 -15.48
N THR A 97 13.61 -4.58 -14.75
CA THR A 97 14.79 -3.72 -14.90
C THR A 97 16.11 -4.46 -14.62
N VAL A 98 16.13 -5.38 -13.65
CA VAL A 98 17.34 -6.14 -13.27
C VAL A 98 17.60 -7.33 -14.18
N VAL A 99 16.57 -8.15 -14.43
CA VAL A 99 16.72 -9.42 -15.15
C VAL A 99 16.69 -9.22 -16.66
N TYR A 100 15.93 -8.23 -17.15
CA TYR A 100 15.74 -7.96 -18.58
C TYR A 100 16.06 -6.50 -18.93
N PRO A 101 17.32 -6.04 -18.71
CA PRO A 101 17.69 -4.64 -18.90
C PRO A 101 17.48 -4.12 -20.32
N PHE A 102 17.58 -4.98 -21.34
CA PHE A 102 17.43 -4.62 -22.76
C PHE A 102 15.98 -4.50 -23.23
N ARG A 103 14.99 -4.90 -22.41
CA ARG A 103 13.56 -4.81 -22.77
C ARG A 103 12.98 -3.43 -22.44
N LEU A 104 13.42 -2.41 -23.18
CA LEU A 104 13.08 -1.01 -22.94
C LEU A 104 11.57 -0.71 -23.02
N PHE A 105 10.82 -1.42 -23.87
CA PHE A 105 9.36 -1.26 -23.98
C PHE A 105 8.67 -1.44 -22.62
N TRP A 106 9.04 -2.48 -21.88
CA TRP A 106 8.49 -2.81 -20.58
C TRP A 106 8.91 -1.82 -19.50
N GLN A 107 9.99 -1.07 -19.70
CA GLN A 107 10.47 -0.05 -18.76
C GLN A 107 9.93 1.35 -19.09
N SER A 108 9.22 1.51 -20.20
CA SER A 108 8.71 2.80 -20.64
C SER A 108 7.63 3.34 -19.71
N ALA A 109 7.62 4.67 -19.50
CA ALA A 109 6.61 5.33 -18.67
C ALA A 109 5.19 5.08 -19.17
N LYS A 110 4.99 5.04 -20.51
CA LYS A 110 3.68 4.78 -21.13
C LYS A 110 3.15 3.39 -20.78
N PHE A 111 4.00 2.37 -20.91
CA PHE A 111 3.61 1.00 -20.58
C PHE A 111 3.35 0.83 -19.08
N GLN A 112 4.20 1.44 -18.25
CA GLN A 112 4.00 1.42 -16.80
C GLN A 112 2.75 2.18 -16.36
N ALA A 113 2.39 3.29 -17.02
CA ALA A 113 1.12 3.97 -16.79
C ALA A 113 -0.08 3.09 -17.18
N LEU A 114 0.00 2.35 -18.30
CA LEU A 114 -1.03 1.38 -18.69
C LEU A 114 -1.20 0.29 -17.63
N LEU A 115 -0.10 -0.26 -17.09
CA LEU A 115 -0.16 -1.23 -16.00
C LEU A 115 -0.78 -0.64 -14.73
N ILE A 116 -0.43 0.59 -14.36
CA ILE A 116 -1.08 1.31 -13.25
C ILE A 116 -2.60 1.38 -13.51
N CYS A 117 -3.04 1.92 -14.64
CA CYS A 117 -4.47 1.99 -14.97
C CYS A 117 -5.16 0.62 -14.92
N SER A 118 -4.50 -0.44 -15.40
CA SER A 118 -5.01 -1.81 -15.34
C SER A 118 -5.18 -2.29 -13.90
N THR A 119 -4.21 -2.02 -13.01
CA THR A 119 -4.32 -2.37 -11.58
C THR A 119 -5.44 -1.61 -10.88
N TRP A 120 -5.68 -0.35 -11.24
CA TRP A 120 -6.81 0.43 -10.73
C TRP A 120 -8.14 -0.18 -11.15
N ILE A 121 -8.32 -0.43 -12.45
CA ILE A 121 -9.53 -1.05 -12.99
C ILE A 121 -9.77 -2.40 -12.30
N PHE A 122 -8.75 -3.27 -12.24
CA PHE A 122 -8.87 -4.56 -11.56
C PHE A 122 -9.30 -4.42 -10.10
N SER A 123 -8.67 -3.52 -9.35
CA SER A 123 -8.93 -3.32 -7.91
C SER A 123 -10.35 -2.84 -7.61
N PHE A 124 -10.96 -2.06 -8.51
CA PHE A 124 -12.36 -1.64 -8.38
C PHE A 124 -13.36 -2.62 -8.99
N VAL A 125 -12.97 -3.40 -9.99
CA VAL A 125 -13.87 -4.36 -10.65
C VAL A 125 -14.02 -5.64 -9.83
N PHE A 126 -12.96 -6.19 -9.24
CA PHE A 126 -13.05 -7.48 -8.55
C PHE A 126 -14.03 -7.51 -7.34
N PRO A 127 -14.16 -6.45 -6.50
CA PRO A 127 -15.11 -6.44 -5.40
C PRO A 127 -16.48 -5.87 -5.83
N ALA A 128 -16.67 -5.48 -7.10
CA ALA A 128 -17.93 -4.90 -7.58
C ALA A 128 -19.11 -5.88 -7.41
N ALA A 129 -18.85 -7.18 -7.50
CA ALA A 129 -19.86 -8.21 -7.22
C ALA A 129 -20.47 -8.08 -5.82
N TYR A 130 -19.72 -7.56 -4.83
CA TYR A 130 -20.22 -7.38 -3.47
C TYR A 130 -21.30 -6.30 -3.35
N MET A 131 -21.30 -5.31 -4.26
CA MET A 131 -22.33 -4.28 -4.32
C MET A 131 -23.69 -4.83 -4.76
N PHE A 132 -23.70 -5.84 -5.65
CA PHE A 132 -24.93 -6.38 -6.23
C PHE A 132 -25.46 -7.61 -5.50
N THR A 133 -24.60 -8.31 -4.74
CA THR A 133 -24.95 -9.56 -4.07
C THR A 133 -25.38 -9.37 -2.61
N ASN A 134 -25.41 -8.13 -2.10
CA ASN A 134 -25.63 -7.82 -0.68
C ASN A 134 -24.72 -8.65 0.25
N SER A 135 -23.50 -8.94 -0.22
CA SER A 135 -22.53 -9.74 0.55
C SER A 135 -21.93 -8.95 1.71
N VAL A 136 -21.89 -7.62 1.61
CA VAL A 136 -21.47 -6.73 2.69
C VAL A 136 -22.68 -6.44 3.56
N ILE A 137 -22.55 -6.71 4.86
CA ILE A 137 -23.61 -6.49 5.85
C ILE A 137 -23.10 -5.58 6.97
N TYR A 138 -24.02 -4.82 7.57
CA TYR A 138 -23.72 -4.11 8.81
C TYR A 138 -23.62 -5.12 9.96
N ASN A 139 -22.47 -5.17 10.61
CA ASN A 139 -22.27 -6.01 11.78
C ASN A 139 -22.52 -5.18 13.05
N VAL A 140 -23.63 -5.44 13.73
CA VAL A 140 -24.08 -4.70 14.93
C VAL A 140 -23.06 -4.77 16.06
N ASP A 141 -22.39 -5.92 16.23
CA ASP A 141 -21.42 -6.15 17.30
C ASP A 141 -20.18 -5.27 17.14
N ASN A 142 -19.73 -5.08 15.90
CA ASN A 142 -18.53 -4.30 15.58
C ASN A 142 -18.84 -2.88 15.10
N GLN A 143 -20.10 -2.58 14.79
CA GLN A 143 -20.57 -1.34 14.14
C GLN A 143 -19.80 -0.98 12.85
N ILE A 144 -19.40 -2.00 12.09
CA ILE A 144 -18.62 -1.87 10.85
C ILE A 144 -19.36 -2.61 9.73
N CYS A 145 -19.28 -2.05 8.52
CA CYS A 145 -19.80 -2.64 7.29
C CYS A 145 -18.75 -3.52 6.63
N GLN A 146 -18.99 -4.83 6.60
CA GLN A 146 -18.01 -5.80 6.12
C GLN A 146 -18.65 -7.09 5.60
N LEU A 147 -17.86 -7.91 4.92
CA LEU A 147 -18.25 -9.29 4.61
C LEU A 147 -18.48 -10.06 5.92
N PRO A 148 -19.50 -10.93 5.99
CA PRO A 148 -19.76 -11.74 7.17
C PRO A 148 -18.56 -12.62 7.48
N LEU A 149 -18.11 -12.59 8.73
CA LEU A 149 -16.95 -13.31 9.26
C LEU A 149 -17.26 -14.80 9.51
N ARG A 150 -17.85 -15.45 8.50
CA ARG A 150 -18.15 -16.88 8.49
C ARG A 150 -17.39 -17.54 7.34
N PHE A 151 -17.11 -18.83 7.48
CA PHE A 151 -16.43 -19.57 6.41
C PHE A 151 -17.31 -19.61 5.15
N ALA A 152 -17.04 -18.71 4.22
CA ALA A 152 -17.84 -18.50 3.03
C ALA A 152 -16.94 -18.09 1.85
N PHE A 153 -17.41 -18.38 0.65
CA PHE A 153 -16.66 -18.08 -0.57
C PHE A 153 -16.24 -16.59 -0.69
N PRO A 154 -17.09 -15.57 -0.40
CA PRO A 154 -16.70 -14.17 -0.58
C PRO A 154 -15.51 -13.73 0.28
N ILE A 155 -15.43 -14.17 1.54
CA ILE A 155 -14.33 -13.76 2.43
C ILE A 155 -13.02 -14.47 2.06
N ILE A 156 -13.08 -15.74 1.62
CA ILE A 156 -11.93 -16.47 1.11
C ILE A 156 -11.43 -15.83 -0.19
N TYR A 157 -12.34 -15.52 -1.11
CA TYR A 157 -12.03 -14.86 -2.37
C TYR A 157 -11.39 -13.48 -2.15
N ALA A 158 -11.95 -12.65 -1.25
CA ALA A 158 -11.37 -11.37 -0.85
C ALA A 158 -9.96 -11.55 -0.27
N ALA A 159 -9.76 -12.47 0.69
CA ALA A 159 -8.45 -12.71 1.31
C ALA A 159 -7.40 -13.16 0.27
N CYS A 160 -7.80 -14.03 -0.66
CA CYS A 160 -6.92 -14.48 -1.74
C CYS A 160 -6.49 -13.33 -2.65
N CYS A 161 -7.46 -12.57 -3.17
CA CYS A 161 -7.21 -11.53 -4.16
C CYS A 161 -6.53 -10.30 -3.59
N ILE A 162 -6.91 -9.88 -2.38
CA ILE A 162 -6.36 -8.68 -1.73
C ILE A 162 -4.98 -8.97 -1.17
N TYR A 163 -4.76 -10.14 -0.58
CA TYR A 163 -3.59 -10.37 0.27
C TYR A 163 -2.71 -11.54 -0.18
N ILE A 164 -3.24 -12.77 -0.23
CA ILE A 164 -2.41 -13.97 -0.44
C ILE A 164 -1.67 -13.92 -1.78
N ILE A 165 -2.37 -13.61 -2.87
CA ILE A 165 -1.80 -13.55 -4.21
C ILE A 165 -0.71 -12.46 -4.33
N PRO A 166 -0.99 -11.17 -4.06
CA PRO A 166 0.02 -10.12 -4.24
C PRO A 166 1.24 -10.33 -3.34
N VAL A 167 1.06 -10.73 -2.08
CA VAL A 167 2.15 -11.01 -1.15
C VAL A 167 3.02 -12.16 -1.65
N SER A 168 2.40 -13.27 -2.05
CA SER A 168 3.12 -14.45 -2.55
C SER A 168 3.94 -14.12 -3.80
N LEU A 169 3.37 -13.34 -4.72
CA LEU A 169 4.06 -12.91 -5.93
C LEU A 169 5.25 -11.99 -5.61
N ILE A 170 5.11 -11.04 -4.68
CA ILE A 170 6.22 -10.18 -4.23
C ILE A 170 7.35 -11.03 -3.65
N MET A 171 7.03 -12.01 -2.80
CA MET A 171 8.02 -12.91 -2.20
C MET A 171 8.74 -13.75 -3.26
N LEU A 172 7.99 -14.31 -4.23
CA LEU A 172 8.57 -15.07 -5.33
C LEU A 172 9.50 -14.21 -6.20
N ILE A 173 9.11 -12.96 -6.49
CA ILE A 173 9.94 -12.00 -7.23
C ILE A 173 11.25 -11.72 -6.48
N TYR A 174 11.17 -11.44 -5.18
CA TYR A 174 12.35 -11.20 -4.37
C TYR A 174 13.31 -12.40 -4.34
N LEU A 175 12.77 -13.61 -4.12
CA LEU A 175 13.58 -14.84 -4.14
C LEU A 175 14.26 -15.06 -5.48
N LYS A 176 13.56 -14.83 -6.60
CA LYS A 176 14.16 -14.91 -7.94
C LYS A 176 15.25 -13.86 -8.14
N LEU A 177 15.03 -12.63 -7.68
CA LEU A 177 15.99 -11.53 -7.83
C LEU A 177 17.26 -11.78 -7.02
N VAL A 178 17.13 -12.24 -5.76
CA VAL A 178 18.29 -12.63 -4.92
C VAL A 178 19.09 -13.76 -5.57
N ARG A 179 18.39 -14.80 -6.08
CA ARG A 179 19.06 -15.91 -6.79
C ARG A 179 19.80 -15.41 -8.02
N TYR A 180 19.18 -14.52 -8.80
CA TYR A 180 19.80 -13.92 -9.99
C TYR A 180 21.06 -13.12 -9.64
N VAL A 181 20.98 -12.22 -8.65
CA VAL A 181 22.14 -11.41 -8.21
C VAL A 181 23.27 -12.30 -7.68
N LYS A 182 22.96 -13.34 -6.90
CA LYS A 182 23.97 -14.29 -6.40
C LYS A 182 24.64 -15.09 -7.52
N GLN A 183 23.88 -15.48 -8.54
CA GLN A 183 24.44 -16.16 -9.73
C GLN A 183 25.31 -15.20 -10.56
N MET A 184 24.90 -13.94 -10.68
CA MET A 184 25.63 -12.91 -11.40
C MET A 184 26.98 -12.60 -10.75
N SER A 185 27.00 -12.44 -9.42
CA SER A 185 28.23 -12.23 -8.63
C SER A 185 29.26 -13.34 -8.78
N LYS A 186 28.82 -14.58 -9.03
CA LYS A 186 29.72 -15.73 -9.27
C LYS A 186 30.31 -15.77 -10.68
N ARG A 187 29.72 -15.06 -11.65
CA ARG A 187 30.22 -14.99 -13.03
C ARG A 187 31.11 -13.76 -13.18
N VAL A 188 32.07 -13.80 -14.10
CA VAL A 188 32.87 -12.63 -14.48
C VAL A 188 31.95 -11.63 -15.17
N THR A 189 31.28 -10.81 -14.37
CA THR A 189 30.37 -9.77 -14.81
C THR A 189 30.97 -8.42 -14.52
N PRO A 190 30.77 -7.43 -15.41
CA PRO A 190 31.30 -6.09 -15.21
C PRO A 190 30.75 -5.51 -13.90
N ILE A 191 31.64 -4.95 -13.09
CA ILE A 191 31.37 -4.40 -11.74
C ILE A 191 30.18 -3.43 -11.77
N ASN A 192 30.06 -2.62 -12.82
CA ASN A 192 28.97 -1.64 -12.98
C ASN A 192 27.59 -2.28 -13.07
N VAL A 193 27.47 -3.44 -13.71
CA VAL A 193 26.17 -4.13 -13.85
C VAL A 193 25.80 -4.84 -12.55
N LEU A 194 26.78 -5.42 -11.86
CA LEU A 194 26.58 -6.01 -10.53
C LEU A 194 26.14 -4.95 -9.52
N ALA A 195 26.85 -3.81 -9.44
CA ALA A 195 26.51 -2.71 -8.54
C ALA A 195 25.10 -2.15 -8.80
N ARG A 196 24.68 -2.07 -10.07
CA ARG A 196 23.31 -1.70 -10.44
C ARG A 196 22.30 -2.74 -9.95
N ALA A 197 22.56 -4.03 -10.16
CA ALA A 197 21.67 -5.10 -9.72
C ALA A 197 21.55 -5.17 -8.20
N GLU A 198 22.64 -4.94 -7.45
CA GLU A 198 22.64 -4.84 -5.99
C GLU A 198 21.85 -3.62 -5.49
N LYS A 199 21.94 -2.47 -6.19
CA LYS A 199 21.13 -1.29 -5.87
C LYS A 199 19.64 -1.59 -6.04
N GLU A 200 19.24 -2.20 -7.15
CA GLU A 200 17.85 -2.58 -7.38
C GLU A 200 17.38 -3.65 -6.38
N LEU A 201 18.23 -4.63 -6.02
CA LEU A 201 17.94 -5.61 -4.98
C LEU A 201 17.70 -4.94 -3.63
N ARG A 202 18.54 -3.99 -3.22
CA ARG A 202 18.32 -3.22 -1.98
C ARG A 202 17.00 -2.46 -2.01
N MET A 203 16.60 -1.95 -3.18
CA MET A 203 15.29 -1.32 -3.35
C MET A 203 14.17 -2.36 -3.18
N VAL A 204 14.20 -3.50 -3.88
CA VAL A 204 13.20 -4.58 -3.70
C VAL A 204 13.16 -5.06 -2.25
N GLN A 205 14.31 -5.20 -1.59
CA GLN A 205 14.39 -5.54 -0.17
C GLN A 205 13.66 -4.50 0.70
N ARG A 206 13.80 -3.20 0.42
CA ARG A 206 13.01 -2.15 1.09
C ARG A 206 11.50 -2.37 0.87
N THR A 207 11.06 -2.70 -0.34
CA THR A 207 9.64 -3.03 -0.61
C THR A 207 9.19 -4.29 0.12
N VAL A 208 10.01 -5.33 0.18
CA VAL A 208 9.72 -6.54 0.98
C VAL A 208 9.64 -6.21 2.46
N ILE A 209 10.48 -5.30 2.99
CA ILE A 209 10.37 -4.82 4.37
C ILE A 209 9.03 -4.10 4.58
N LEU A 210 8.61 -3.23 3.65
CA LEU A 210 7.31 -2.56 3.72
C LEU A 210 6.14 -3.57 3.74
N VAL A 211 6.18 -4.55 2.84
CA VAL A 211 5.18 -5.64 2.81
C VAL A 211 5.26 -6.45 4.10
N THR A 212 6.45 -6.76 4.61
CA THR A 212 6.62 -7.52 5.86
C THR A 212 6.06 -6.76 7.06
N ILE A 213 6.19 -5.42 7.10
CA ILE A 213 5.54 -4.58 8.12
C ILE A 213 4.02 -4.71 8.02
N LEU A 214 3.47 -4.64 6.79
CA LEU A 214 2.05 -4.86 6.54
C LEU A 214 1.61 -6.26 7.00
N LEU A 215 2.41 -7.30 6.71
CA LEU A 215 2.14 -8.68 7.14
C LEU A 215 2.16 -8.80 8.66
N ALA A 216 3.24 -8.36 9.31
CA ALA A 216 3.44 -8.51 10.74
C ALA A 216 2.35 -7.81 11.54
N LEU A 217 1.95 -6.61 11.10
CA LEU A 217 0.85 -5.86 11.69
C LEU A 217 -0.52 -6.36 11.23
N GLY A 218 -0.62 -7.06 10.09
CA GLY A 218 -1.84 -7.73 9.64
C GLY A 218 -2.10 -9.08 10.32
N ILE A 219 -1.10 -9.70 10.95
CA ILE A 219 -1.23 -11.01 11.64
C ILE A 219 -2.38 -10.99 12.66
N PRO A 220 -2.51 -10.01 13.58
CA PRO A 220 -3.62 -9.96 14.51
C PRO A 220 -4.99 -10.03 13.83
N TYR A 221 -5.15 -9.36 12.68
CA TYR A 221 -6.37 -9.41 11.90
C TYR A 221 -6.62 -10.80 11.32
N THR A 222 -5.61 -11.42 10.72
CA THR A 222 -5.74 -12.79 10.18
C THR A 222 -6.05 -13.82 11.27
N ILE A 223 -5.43 -13.71 12.45
CA ILE A 223 -5.68 -14.60 13.59
C ILE A 223 -7.13 -14.46 14.06
N ILE A 224 -7.62 -13.23 14.22
CA ILE A 224 -8.99 -12.97 14.68
C ILE A 224 -10.01 -13.43 13.63
N LEU A 225 -9.71 -13.26 12.34
CA LEU A 225 -10.52 -13.77 11.24
C LEU A 225 -10.57 -15.31 11.26
N ILE A 226 -9.43 -15.99 11.44
CA ILE A 226 -9.41 -17.46 11.55
C ILE A 226 -10.18 -17.93 12.78
N MET A 227 -9.98 -17.28 13.94
CA MET A 227 -10.74 -17.59 15.15
C MET A 227 -12.25 -17.43 14.94
N SER A 228 -12.68 -16.44 14.14
CA SER A 228 -14.10 -16.22 13.84
C SER A 228 -14.76 -17.37 13.07
N PHE A 229 -13.97 -18.21 12.39
CA PHE A 229 -14.50 -19.41 11.72
C PHE A 229 -14.83 -20.55 12.69
N PHE A 230 -14.15 -20.61 13.84
CA PHE A 230 -14.32 -21.69 14.81
C PHE A 230 -15.12 -21.28 16.05
N THR A 231 -15.13 -19.98 16.37
CA THR A 231 -15.73 -19.43 17.59
C THR A 231 -16.38 -18.10 17.29
N ASN A 232 -17.51 -17.79 17.95
CA ASN A 232 -18.09 -16.44 17.90
C ASN A 232 -17.14 -15.46 18.60
N PRO A 233 -16.47 -14.54 17.88
CA PRO A 233 -15.52 -13.65 18.51
C PRO A 233 -16.28 -12.62 19.37
N PRO A 234 -15.78 -12.25 20.57
CA PRO A 234 -16.41 -11.24 21.40
C PRO A 234 -16.40 -9.85 20.74
N LYS A 235 -17.42 -9.03 21.05
CA LYS A 235 -17.81 -7.73 20.44
C LYS A 235 -16.69 -6.72 20.13
N TYR A 236 -15.51 -6.80 20.74
CA TYR A 236 -14.47 -5.77 20.62
C TYR A 236 -13.15 -6.22 19.97
N ARG A 237 -12.93 -7.53 19.79
CA ARG A 237 -11.65 -8.02 19.25
C ARG A 237 -11.45 -7.64 17.78
N PHE A 238 -12.52 -7.60 16.98
CA PHE A 238 -12.41 -7.27 15.56
C PHE A 238 -12.07 -5.79 15.32
N ARG A 239 -12.55 -4.88 16.16
CA ARG A 239 -12.16 -3.45 16.11
C ARG A 239 -10.68 -3.26 16.40
N ILE A 240 -10.16 -4.00 17.38
CA ILE A 240 -8.71 -4.00 17.69
C ILE A 240 -7.91 -4.46 16.46
N ALA A 241 -8.41 -5.44 15.71
CA ALA A 241 -7.77 -5.88 14.47
C ALA A 241 -7.66 -4.78 13.41
N PHE A 242 -8.70 -3.98 13.21
CA PHE A 242 -8.66 -2.85 12.28
C PHE A 242 -7.68 -1.75 12.70
N ILE A 243 -7.49 -1.53 14.01
CA ILE A 243 -6.46 -0.60 14.50
C ILE A 243 -5.08 -1.01 13.98
N PHE A 244 -4.76 -2.31 13.98
CA PHE A 244 -3.48 -2.77 13.47
C PHE A 244 -3.31 -2.51 11.96
N ILE A 245 -4.39 -2.61 11.18
CA ILE A 245 -4.38 -2.24 9.76
C ILE A 245 -4.07 -0.74 9.62
N ASP A 246 -4.74 0.14 10.36
CA ASP A 246 -4.50 1.59 10.29
C ASP A 246 -3.06 1.96 10.70
N VAL A 247 -2.56 1.33 11.76
CA VAL A 247 -1.18 1.50 12.23
C VAL A 247 -0.21 1.03 11.16
N SER A 248 -0.47 -0.10 10.51
CA SER A 248 0.38 -0.63 9.44
C SER A 248 0.48 0.34 8.27
N LEU A 249 -0.63 0.96 7.85
CA LEU A 249 -0.65 1.95 6.78
C LEU A 249 0.23 3.16 7.13
N ALA A 250 0.10 3.69 8.35
CA ALA A 250 0.93 4.80 8.81
C ALA A 250 2.43 4.45 8.84
N PHE A 251 2.78 3.27 9.38
CA PHE A 251 4.16 2.80 9.42
C PHE A 251 4.75 2.59 8.02
N VAL A 252 3.98 2.03 7.08
CA VAL A 252 4.41 1.85 5.69
C VAL A 252 4.69 3.20 5.04
N MET A 253 3.85 4.22 5.25
CA MET A 253 4.11 5.56 4.71
C MET A 253 5.35 6.23 5.32
N ILE A 254 5.56 6.08 6.63
CA ILE A 254 6.77 6.58 7.31
C ILE A 254 8.03 5.86 6.79
N ALA A 255 7.96 4.55 6.60
CA ALA A 255 9.07 3.76 6.08
C ALA A 255 9.36 4.07 4.60
N LEU A 256 8.31 4.28 3.79
CA LEU A 256 8.44 4.71 2.39
C LEU A 256 9.20 6.04 2.30
N PHE A 257 8.92 6.99 3.20
CA PHE A 257 9.65 8.24 3.30
C PHE A 257 11.14 8.02 3.60
N LYS A 258 11.45 7.21 4.62
CA LYS A 258 12.83 6.92 5.01
C LYS A 258 13.62 6.23 3.90
N PHE A 259 12.96 5.41 3.09
CA PHE A 259 13.60 4.60 2.06
C PHE A 259 13.67 5.28 0.68
N THR A 260 13.00 6.41 0.48
CA THR A 260 13.00 7.12 -0.81
C THR A 260 14.01 8.26 -0.79
N ASP A 261 15.26 7.96 -1.18
CA ASP A 261 16.38 8.90 -1.11
C ASP A 261 16.15 10.23 -1.87
N PRO A 262 15.57 10.24 -3.10
CA PRO A 262 15.30 11.49 -3.82
C PRO A 262 14.26 12.38 -3.13
N LEU A 263 13.26 11.78 -2.48
CA LEU A 263 12.23 12.50 -1.73
C LEU A 263 12.84 13.18 -0.49
N ARG A 264 13.68 12.46 0.26
CA ARG A 264 14.43 13.01 1.40
C ARG A 264 15.36 14.13 0.96
N THR A 265 16.09 13.95 -0.14
CA THR A 265 17.03 14.95 -0.66
C THR A 265 16.31 16.21 -1.12
N SER A 266 15.17 16.07 -1.81
CA SER A 266 14.33 17.19 -2.21
C SER A 266 13.79 17.98 -1.01
N LEU A 267 13.30 17.26 0.01
CA LEU A 267 12.81 17.90 1.24
C LEU A 267 13.94 18.64 1.96
N MET A 268 15.10 18.01 2.15
CA MET A 268 16.27 18.64 2.79
C MET A 268 16.75 19.88 2.01
N ARG A 269 16.74 19.83 0.67
CA ARG A 269 17.08 20.99 -0.16
C ARG A 269 16.10 22.14 0.03
N ARG A 270 14.80 21.88 0.18
CA ARG A 270 13.79 22.93 0.42
C ARG A 270 13.85 23.50 1.84
N VAL A 271 14.13 22.65 2.83
CA VAL A 271 14.27 23.06 4.23
C VAL A 271 15.54 23.90 4.41
N ASN A 272 16.68 23.44 3.87
CA ASN A 272 17.96 24.15 3.98
C ASN A 272 18.12 25.30 2.97
N GLY A 273 17.42 25.26 1.84
CA GLY A 273 17.43 26.33 0.84
C GLY A 273 16.80 27.65 1.32
N ARG A 274 16.01 27.60 2.41
CA ARG A 274 15.53 28.80 3.12
C ARG A 274 16.58 29.41 4.05
N THR A 275 17.65 28.70 4.38
CA THR A 275 18.69 29.17 5.33
C THR A 275 19.81 29.96 4.63
N ASN A 276 19.87 29.93 3.29
CA ASN A 276 20.85 30.66 2.49
C ASN A 276 20.27 31.97 1.91
N THR A 277 19.50 32.73 2.68
CA THR A 277 19.25 34.14 2.36
C THR A 277 20.57 34.90 2.55
N VAL A 278 21.21 35.16 1.42
CA VAL A 278 22.40 35.98 1.22
C VAL A 278 22.34 37.23 2.11
N VAL A 279 23.28 37.33 3.05
CA VAL A 279 23.60 38.61 3.69
C VAL A 279 24.16 39.49 2.58
N ALA A 280 23.42 40.50 2.17
CA ALA A 280 23.94 41.55 1.31
C ALA A 280 25.02 42.30 2.09
N THR A 281 26.29 41.98 1.84
CA THR A 281 27.38 42.89 2.17
C THR A 281 27.23 44.12 1.29
N MET A 282 26.69 45.19 1.87
CA MET A 282 26.83 46.53 1.32
C MET A 282 28.29 46.94 1.45
N THR A 283 28.94 47.13 0.30
CA THR A 283 30.20 47.88 0.15
C THR A 283 30.00 48.84 -1.00
#